data_AF-A0A938MZS7-F1
#
_entry.id   AF-A0A938MZS7-F1
#
_cell.length_a   1.000
_cell.length_b   1.000
_cell.length_c   1.000
_cell.angle_alpha   90.00
_cell.angle_beta   90.00
_cell.angle_gamma   90.00
#
_symmetry.space_group_name_H-M   'P 1'
#
loop_
_entity.id
_entity.type
_entity.pdbx_description
1 polymer ?
#
loop_
_entity_poly.entity_id
_entity_poly.type
_entity_poly.pdbx_seq_one_letter_code
_entity_poly.pdbx_strand_id
1 'polypeptide(L)'
;MRKEMHSQSPRQAEDTFRREYDFSGGVRGKHAARYAAETNVVVLDPDVAAAFPNAASVNEALRALLKVVPRRPSTGTRSRRRA
;
A
#
# COMPACT_ATOMS: atom_id res chain seq x y z
N MET A 1 45.12 15.60 17.27
CA MET A 1 44.03 16.57 17.01
C MET A 1 42.72 15.81 16.92
N ARG A 2 41.76 16.10 17.81
CA ARG A 2 40.41 15.48 17.78
C ARG A 2 39.59 16.15 16.67
N LYS A 3 38.94 15.35 15.85
CA LYS A 3 38.10 15.83 14.73
C LYS A 3 36.78 16.32 15.30
N GLU A 4 36.54 17.63 15.28
CA GLU A 4 35.29 18.21 15.78
C GLU A 4 34.13 17.86 14.86
N MET A 5 33.16 17.15 15.42
CA MET A 5 31.93 16.74 14.77
C MET A 5 30.99 17.95 14.76
N HIS A 6 30.85 18.60 13.61
CA HIS A 6 29.90 19.70 13.44
C HIS A 6 28.48 19.15 13.50
N SER A 7 27.82 19.32 14.64
CA SER A 7 26.39 19.05 14.81
C SER A 7 25.61 20.05 13.95
N GLN A 8 25.01 19.58 12.86
CA GLN A 8 24.06 20.39 12.11
C GLN A 8 22.86 20.67 13.03
N SER A 9 22.75 21.92 13.47
CA SER A 9 21.56 22.41 14.17
C SER A 9 20.33 22.20 13.28
N PRO A 10 19.21 21.70 13.81
CA PRO A 10 18.02 21.47 13.00
C PRO A 10 17.58 22.81 12.41
N ARG A 11 17.47 22.85 11.08
CA ARG A 11 16.92 24.01 10.38
C ARG A 11 15.53 24.26 10.97
N GLN A 12 15.33 25.44 11.55
CA GLN A 12 14.03 25.84 12.08
C GLN A 12 13.06 25.80 10.92
N ALA A 13 12.23 24.76 10.84
CA ALA A 13 11.12 24.73 9.90
C ALA A 13 10.16 25.83 10.35
N GLU A 14 9.91 26.82 9.48
CA GLU A 14 8.91 27.83 9.77
C GLU A 14 7.57 27.14 10.08
N ASP A 15 6.93 27.59 11.17
CA ASP A 15 5.64 27.06 11.58
C ASP A 15 4.55 27.54 10.60
N THR A 16 4.34 26.76 9.55
CA THR A 16 3.30 27.02 8.55
C THR A 16 1.92 26.50 8.97
N PHE A 17 1.75 26.02 10.21
CA PHE A 17 0.45 25.50 10.66
C PHE A 17 -0.54 26.65 10.91
N ARG A 18 -1.81 26.42 10.53
CA ARG A 18 -2.90 27.33 10.85
C ARG A 18 -3.27 27.18 12.32
N ARG A 19 -3.58 28.30 12.98
CA ARG A 19 -3.88 28.33 14.44
C ARG A 19 -5.11 27.50 14.82
N GLU A 20 -6.03 27.30 13.88
CA GLU A 20 -7.26 26.54 14.08
C GLU A 20 -7.04 25.02 14.05
N TYR A 21 -5.85 24.54 13.66
CA TYR A 21 -5.58 23.11 13.55
C TYR A 21 -5.07 22.52 14.86
N ASP A 22 -5.88 21.63 15.44
CA ASP A 22 -5.47 20.76 16.55
C ASP A 22 -5.18 19.34 16.03
N PHE A 23 -3.89 19.00 15.94
CA PHE A 23 -3.43 17.65 15.58
C PHE A 23 -3.07 16.79 16.80
N SER A 24 -3.33 17.24 18.03
CA SER A 24 -3.00 16.50 19.27
C SER A 24 -3.68 15.12 19.34
N GLY A 25 -4.85 14.97 18.71
CA GLY A 25 -5.58 13.70 18.58
C GLY A 25 -5.14 12.80 17.40
N GLY A 26 -4.03 13.10 16.73
CA GLY A 26 -3.57 12.38 15.55
C GLY A 26 -3.12 10.94 15.85
N VAL A 27 -3.89 9.94 15.40
CA VAL A 27 -3.50 8.52 15.48
C VAL A 27 -2.85 8.04 14.19
N ARG A 28 -1.60 7.56 14.28
CA ARG A 28 -0.89 6.94 13.14
C ARG A 28 -1.66 5.73 12.64
N GLY A 29 -1.89 5.66 11.33
CA GLY A 29 -2.53 4.50 10.70
C GLY A 29 -4.02 4.34 10.99
N LYS A 30 -4.73 5.38 11.48
CA LYS A 30 -6.18 5.33 11.79
C LYS A 30 -7.08 4.78 10.67
N HIS A 31 -6.62 4.89 9.42
CA HIS A 31 -7.32 4.40 8.23
C HIS A 31 -6.55 3.32 7.47
N ALA A 32 -5.36 2.94 7.93
CA ALA A 32 -4.50 1.99 7.21
C ALA A 32 -5.18 0.62 7.07
N ALA A 33 -5.85 0.16 8.13
CA ALA A 33 -6.59 -1.10 8.11
C ALA A 33 -7.77 -1.07 7.12
N ARG A 34 -8.50 0.06 7.00
CA ARG A 34 -9.59 0.20 6.03
C ARG A 34 -9.07 0.20 4.59
N TYR A 35 -8.00 0.95 4.34
CA TYR A 35 -7.35 0.97 3.03
C TYR A 35 -6.88 -0.43 2.60
N ALA A 36 -6.26 -1.18 3.51
CA ALA A 36 -5.81 -2.54 3.25
C ALA A 36 -6.96 -3.56 3.09
N ALA A 37 -8.06 -3.37 3.81
CA ALA A 37 -9.23 -4.26 3.72
C ALA A 37 -10.06 -4.04 2.44
N GLU A 38 -10.16 -2.80 1.97
CA GLU A 38 -10.99 -2.44 0.82
C GLU A 38 -10.25 -2.58 -0.52
N THR A 39 -8.91 -2.50 -0.52
CA THR A 39 -8.13 -2.51 -1.76
C THR A 39 -7.03 -3.57 -1.71
N ASN A 40 -7.17 -4.62 -2.54
CA ASN A 40 -6.07 -5.53 -2.84
C ASN A 40 -5.20 -4.92 -3.94
N VAL A 41 -4.08 -4.28 -3.56
CA VAL A 41 -3.13 -3.70 -4.52
C VAL A 41 -2.22 -4.82 -5.04
N VAL A 42 -2.32 -5.10 -6.33
CA VAL A 42 -1.45 -6.06 -7.03
C VAL A 42 -0.54 -5.28 -7.97
N VAL A 43 0.78 -5.44 -7.80
CA VAL A 43 1.77 -4.86 -8.70
C VAL A 43 1.88 -5.77 -9.93
N LEU A 44 1.72 -5.20 -11.11
CA LEU A 44 1.94 -5.90 -12.38
C LEU A 44 3.40 -5.77 -12.80
N ASP A 45 3.91 -6.77 -13.50
CA ASP A 45 5.21 -6.65 -14.17
C ASP A 45 5.17 -5.55 -15.26
N PRO A 46 6.29 -4.87 -15.56
CA PRO A 46 6.30 -3.70 -16.44
C PRO A 46 5.78 -3.96 -17.85
N ASP A 47 6.04 -5.15 -18.39
CA ASP A 47 5.56 -5.59 -19.70
C ASP A 47 4.04 -5.79 -19.72
N VAL A 48 3.49 -6.40 -18.67
CA VAL A 48 2.04 -6.56 -18.51
C VAL A 48 1.37 -5.20 -18.30
N ALA A 49 1.95 -4.33 -17.49
CA ALA A 49 1.44 -2.97 -17.29
C ALA A 49 1.44 -2.15 -18.58
N ALA A 50 2.45 -2.33 -19.45
CA ALA A 50 2.51 -1.66 -20.76
C ALA A 50 1.41 -2.14 -21.73
N ALA A 51 0.94 -3.39 -21.59
CA ALA A 51 -0.13 -3.94 -22.42
C ALA A 51 -1.53 -3.44 -22.03
N PHE A 52 -1.72 -2.97 -20.80
CA PHE A 52 -3.04 -2.56 -20.28
C PHE A 52 -3.04 -1.09 -19.83
N PRO A 53 -3.81 -0.21 -20.51
CA PRO A 53 -3.79 1.23 -20.21
C PRO A 53 -4.47 1.61 -18.89
N ASN A 54 -5.33 0.75 -18.32
CA ASN A 54 -6.03 1.02 -17.06
C ASN A 54 -6.56 -0.25 -16.39
N ALA A 55 -6.97 -0.12 -15.13
CA ALA A 55 -7.53 -1.21 -14.33
C ALA A 55 -8.82 -1.82 -14.91
N ALA A 56 -9.64 -1.07 -15.65
CA ALA A 56 -10.86 -1.63 -16.25
C ALA A 56 -10.51 -2.68 -17.31
N SER A 57 -9.54 -2.39 -18.17
CA SER A 57 -9.06 -3.30 -19.22
C SER A 57 -8.43 -4.58 -18.65
N VAL A 58 -7.61 -4.48 -17.59
CA VAL A 58 -7.06 -5.63 -16.86
C VAL A 58 -8.18 -6.50 -16.29
N ASN A 59 -9.14 -5.89 -15.60
CA ASN A 59 -10.22 -6.61 -14.95
C ASN A 59 -11.16 -7.30 -15.94
N GLU A 60 -11.42 -6.69 -17.10
CA GLU A 60 -12.20 -7.32 -18.17
C GLU A 60 -11.50 -8.58 -18.70
N ALA A 61 -10.20 -8.49 -19.00
CA ALA A 61 -9.42 -9.61 -19.48
C ALA A 61 -9.39 -10.77 -18.46
N LEU A 62 -9.16 -10.47 -17.18
CA LEU A 62 -9.17 -11.48 -16.11
C LEU A 62 -10.54 -12.12 -15.93
N ARG A 63 -11.64 -11.35 -16.07
CA ARG A 63 -13.01 -11.91 -16.03
C ARG A 63 -13.29 -12.83 -17.21
N ALA A 64 -12.82 -12.49 -18.41
CA ALA A 64 -12.93 -13.37 -19.57
C ALA A 64 -12.16 -14.67 -19.35
N LEU A 65 -10.93 -14.58 -18.80
CA LEU A 65 -10.11 -15.75 -18.46
C LEU A 65 -10.80 -16.66 -17.44
N LEU A 66 -11.43 -16.09 -16.41
CA LEU A 66 -12.18 -16.86 -15.40
C LEU A 66 -13.37 -17.64 -15.96
N LYS A 67 -13.91 -17.27 -17.13
CA LYS A 67 -14.98 -18.02 -17.81
C LYS A 67 -14.46 -19.26 -18.55
N VAL A 68 -13.21 -19.22 -18.99
CA VAL A 68 -12.58 -20.28 -19.79
C VAL A 68 -11.80 -21.25 -18.92
N VAL A 69 -11.15 -20.73 -17.87
CA VAL A 69 -10.32 -21.53 -16.97
C VAL A 69 -11.20 -22.20 -15.92
N PRO A 70 -11.22 -23.55 -15.82
CA PRO A 70 -11.92 -24.22 -14.74
C PRO A 70 -11.37 -23.74 -13.40
N ARG A 71 -12.27 -23.39 -12.48
CA ARG A 71 -11.88 -22.95 -11.14
C ARG A 71 -11.05 -24.04 -10.49
N ARG A 72 -9.74 -23.85 -10.44
CA ARG A 72 -8.89 -24.68 -9.61
C ARG A 72 -9.36 -24.46 -8.17
N PRO A 73 -9.71 -25.51 -7.40
CA PRO A 73 -10.07 -25.32 -6.01
C PRO A 73 -8.92 -24.56 -5.37
N SER A 74 -9.24 -23.44 -4.73
CA SER A 74 -8.24 -22.73 -3.95
C SER A 74 -7.67 -23.77 -3.00
N THR A 75 -6.37 -24.07 -3.14
CA THR A 75 -5.64 -24.83 -2.15
C THR A 75 -5.59 -23.95 -0.93
N GLY A 76 -6.68 -23.95 -0.17
CA GLY A 76 -6.75 -23.36 1.13
C GLY A 76 -5.63 -24.00 1.92
N THR A 77 -4.67 -23.18 2.32
CA THR A 77 -3.70 -23.53 3.35
C THR A 77 -4.52 -23.91 4.58
N ARG A 78 -4.81 -25.20 4.71
CA ARG A 78 -5.25 -25.84 5.92
C ARG A 78 -4.02 -25.98 6.82
N SER A 79 -3.43 -24.85 7.21
CA SER A 79 -2.41 -24.84 8.27
C SER A 79 -3.13 -24.90 9.61
N ARG A 80 -3.49 -26.14 9.94
CA ARG A 80 -3.34 -26.77 11.26
C ARG A 80 -3.77 -25.95 12.48
N ARG A 81 -5.00 -26.21 12.90
CA ARG A 81 -5.30 -26.49 14.30
C ARG A 81 -4.48 -27.73 14.74
N ARG A 82 -3.59 -27.55 15.71
CA ARG A 82 -2.91 -28.51 16.64
C ARG A 82 -1.72 -27.71 17.23
N ALA A 83 -1.55 -27.48 18.53
CA ALA A 83 -2.01 -28.15 19.74
C ALA A 83 -2.42 -27.10 20.81
#